data_AF-A0A6J4RG15-F1
#
_entry.id   AF-A0A6J4RG15-F1
#
_cell.length_a   1.000
_cell.length_b   1.000
_cell.length_c   1.000
_cell.angle_alpha   90.00
_cell.angle_beta   90.00
_cell.angle_gamma   90.00
#
_symmetry.space_group_name_H-M   'P 1'
#
loop_
_entity.id
_entity.type
_entity.pdbx_description
1 polymer ?
#
loop_
_entity_poly.entity_id
_entity_poly.type
_entity_poly.pdbx_seq_one_letter_code
_entity_poly.pdbx_strand_id
1 'polypeptide(L)'
;YREETGDVDWEDLRETVHTAIRFLDNVIEQNNYPLPEIDAMSRGNRRIGLGVMGFADLLIKLGITYDSDEGLAFAEKVMKFVDDEAWEESRNLAEERGVMPNFEGSRHELRGDRVRNATVTTIAPTGTISMIAGCSGGIEPLFAVAFMRRQADMEMPDVNPEFVKIAKERGFYSEDLMKKVAEHGSVRDVEEVPADLRGAWVTSHDISSEWHVRMQAAFQKYTSMGISKTINLPNDASVEDVEDAYLQAFATGCKGIAVYRDGSRDAQVLSTGKTEKKPMESPTMTPASPEAPTAPSVTPPSPAGAQDNGPRFNSLAEARNGRPRTLVGVTKKIQTGHGPLYVTMNDDEFGPRECFVILGKPGGTAAAFSDALGRMISLAMTHGASPAELVHQLRGIQDGHPAGVGPNATLSVPDGVAKAMSEHYLIEDSLPDTRELPIIGACPDCASGLTRQEGCVVCHSCGYSKCS
;
A
#
# COMPACT_ATOMS: atom_id res chain seq x y z
N TYR A 1 0.21 8.90 26.38
CA TYR A 1 -0.83 9.56 27.18
C TYR A 1 -0.90 8.83 28.50
N ARG A 2 -0.81 9.56 29.62
CA ARG A 2 -0.89 8.99 30.96
C ARG A 2 -2.25 9.32 31.54
N GLU A 3 -3.08 8.28 31.72
CA GLU A 3 -4.47 8.41 32.21
C GLU A 3 -4.54 9.11 33.57
N GLU A 4 -3.54 8.93 34.42
CA GLU A 4 -3.46 9.52 35.77
C GLU A 4 -3.34 11.05 35.75
N THR A 5 -2.63 11.61 34.77
CA THR A 5 -2.36 13.05 34.67
C THR A 5 -3.22 13.73 33.61
N GLY A 6 -3.84 12.96 32.72
CA GLY A 6 -4.61 13.50 31.60
C GLY A 6 -3.76 14.22 30.57
N ASP A 7 -2.46 13.92 30.48
CA ASP A 7 -1.51 14.58 29.56
C ASP A 7 -0.56 13.56 28.90
N VAL A 8 0.25 14.04 27.97
CA VAL A 8 1.40 13.31 27.44
C VAL A 8 2.39 13.04 28.55
N ASP A 9 2.94 11.82 28.54
CA ASP A 9 4.07 11.48 29.37
C ASP A 9 5.34 11.98 28.70
N TRP A 10 5.69 13.23 28.99
CA TRP A 10 6.80 13.91 28.31
C TRP A 10 8.16 13.26 28.61
N GLU A 11 8.33 12.65 29.78
CA GLU A 11 9.59 12.01 30.14
C GLU A 11 9.73 10.64 29.46
N ASP A 12 8.67 9.83 29.45
CA ASP A 12 8.67 8.57 28.69
C ASP A 12 8.85 8.83 27.18
N LEU A 13 8.24 9.90 26.66
CA LEU A 13 8.45 10.32 25.27
C LEU A 13 9.91 10.74 25.01
N ARG A 14 10.55 11.46 25.94
CA ARG A 14 11.97 11.83 25.85
C ARG A 14 12.85 10.59 25.73
N GLU A 15 12.73 9.66 26.68
CA GLU A 15 13.50 8.43 26.70
C GLU A 15 13.28 7.60 25.43
N THR A 16 12.04 7.54 24.95
CA THR A 16 11.67 6.86 23.71
C THR A 16 12.33 7.50 22.49
N VAL A 17 12.32 8.83 22.39
CA VAL A 17 12.96 9.57 21.28
C VAL A 17 14.46 9.31 21.27
N HIS A 18 15.14 9.43 22.41
CA HIS A 18 16.58 9.19 22.52
C HIS A 18 16.93 7.75 22.13
N THR A 19 16.18 6.77 22.65
CA THR A 19 16.34 5.36 22.30
C THR A 19 16.15 5.12 20.81
N ALA A 20 15.12 5.74 20.20
CA ALA A 20 14.84 5.61 18.78
C ALA A 20 15.95 6.20 17.90
N ILE A 21 16.50 7.36 18.26
CA ILE A 21 17.61 7.99 17.52
C ILE A 21 18.86 7.11 17.56
N ARG A 22 19.23 6.60 18.74
CA ARG A 22 20.34 5.64 18.88
C ARG A 22 20.11 4.37 18.08
N PHE A 23 18.88 3.84 18.10
CA PHE A 23 18.52 2.66 17.31
C PHE A 23 18.67 2.93 15.80
N LEU A 24 18.15 4.06 15.31
CA LEU A 24 18.26 4.45 13.90
C LEU A 24 19.72 4.69 13.47
N ASP A 25 20.56 5.28 14.33
CA ASP A 25 22.00 5.43 14.07
C ASP A 25 22.71 4.07 13.99
N ASN A 26 22.33 3.11 14.85
CA ASN A 26 22.85 1.74 14.79
C ASN A 26 22.43 1.00 13.52
N VAL A 27 21.21 1.25 13.01
CA VAL A 27 20.73 0.63 11.76
C VAL A 27 21.64 1.00 10.59
N ILE A 28 22.17 2.23 10.53
CA ILE A 28 23.14 2.62 9.49
C ILE A 28 24.39 1.73 9.52
N GLU A 29 24.84 1.33 10.72
CA GLU A 29 26.00 0.45 10.86
C GLU A 29 25.71 -0.99 10.44
N GLN A 30 24.56 -1.50 10.88
CA GLN A 30 24.17 -2.91 10.69
C GLN A 30 23.61 -3.20 9.29
N ASN A 31 23.11 -2.19 8.58
CA ASN A 31 22.47 -2.40 7.30
C ASN A 31 23.48 -2.87 6.24
N ASN A 32 23.05 -3.82 5.41
CA ASN A 32 23.81 -4.26 4.24
C ASN A 32 23.25 -3.54 3.01
N TYR A 33 24.00 -2.57 2.50
CA TYR A 33 23.57 -1.76 1.37
C TYR A 33 23.88 -2.46 0.04
N PRO A 34 22.94 -2.44 -0.93
CA PRO A 34 23.07 -3.22 -2.16
C PRO A 34 24.14 -2.66 -3.11
N LEU A 35 24.46 -1.36 -3.01
CA LEU A 35 25.43 -0.68 -3.86
C LEU A 35 26.45 0.08 -2.99
N PRO A 36 27.76 0.04 -3.31
CA PRO A 36 28.79 0.76 -2.57
C PRO A 36 28.54 2.27 -2.46
N GLU A 37 27.93 2.88 -3.47
CA GLU A 37 27.59 4.31 -3.49
C GLU A 37 26.54 4.65 -2.43
N ILE A 38 25.57 3.75 -2.23
CA ILE A 38 24.53 3.90 -1.20
C ILE A 38 25.15 3.72 0.19
N ASP A 39 26.03 2.75 0.36
CA ASP A 39 26.77 2.54 1.61
C ASP A 39 27.57 3.79 2.00
N ALA A 40 28.40 4.28 1.07
CA ALA A 40 29.22 5.47 1.26
C ALA A 40 28.37 6.70 1.61
N MET A 41 27.25 6.92 0.93
CA MET A 41 26.37 8.06 1.23
C MET A 41 25.60 7.91 2.54
N SER A 42 25.13 6.70 2.87
CA SER A 42 24.39 6.45 4.10
C SER A 42 25.29 6.57 5.32
N ARG A 43 26.50 5.99 5.27
CA ARG A 43 27.49 6.09 6.35
C ARG A 43 28.11 7.49 6.44
N GLY A 44 28.27 8.17 5.31
CA GLY A 44 28.84 9.52 5.24
C GLY A 44 27.92 10.61 5.79
N ASN A 45 26.65 10.60 5.42
CA ASN A 45 25.67 11.60 5.86
C ASN A 45 24.91 11.19 7.12
N ARG A 46 24.79 9.89 7.38
CA ARG A 46 24.07 9.32 8.52
C ARG A 46 22.64 9.85 8.68
N ARG A 47 21.93 10.00 7.56
CA ARG A 47 20.56 10.50 7.54
C ARG A 47 19.63 9.47 8.18
N ILE A 48 18.94 9.89 9.22
CA ILE A 48 17.85 9.14 9.83
C ILE A 48 16.56 9.96 9.77
N GLY A 49 15.45 9.34 10.15
CA GLY A 49 14.14 9.95 10.10
C GLY A 49 13.20 9.31 11.10
N LEU A 50 13.16 9.85 12.31
CA LEU A 50 12.16 9.55 13.32
C LEU A 50 10.85 10.27 12.97
N GLY A 51 9.76 9.50 12.91
CA GLY A 51 8.41 10.01 12.72
C GLY A 51 7.51 9.72 13.91
N VAL A 52 6.24 10.10 13.79
CA VAL A 52 5.19 9.83 14.78
C VAL A 52 4.03 9.09 14.12
N MET A 53 3.24 8.39 14.93
CA MET A 53 1.92 7.83 14.57
C MET A 53 0.98 7.95 15.77
N GLY A 54 -0.33 7.77 15.58
CA GLY A 54 -1.30 7.85 16.68
C GLY A 54 -1.70 9.28 17.08
N PHE A 55 -1.45 10.29 16.23
CA PHE A 55 -1.70 11.68 16.60
C PHE A 55 -3.19 11.97 16.80
N ALA A 56 -4.07 11.45 15.93
CA ALA A 56 -5.52 11.63 16.11
C ALA A 56 -6.04 10.99 17.41
N ASP A 57 -5.56 9.80 17.76
CA ASP A 57 -5.92 9.12 19.01
C ASP A 57 -5.47 9.92 20.23
N LEU A 58 -4.29 10.55 20.16
CA LEU A 58 -3.79 11.39 21.22
C LEU A 58 -4.67 12.64 21.41
N LEU A 59 -5.05 13.31 20.32
CA LEU A 59 -5.96 14.47 20.39
C LEU A 59 -7.32 14.08 20.98
N ILE A 60 -7.86 12.91 20.58
CA ILE A 60 -9.10 12.37 21.14
C ILE A 60 -8.98 12.17 22.66
N LYS A 61 -7.89 11.57 23.14
CA LYS A 61 -7.64 11.37 24.58
C LYS A 61 -7.54 12.69 25.35
N LEU A 62 -7.00 13.73 24.72
CA LEU A 62 -6.88 15.07 25.29
C LEU A 62 -8.16 15.91 25.14
N GLY A 63 -9.15 15.45 24.36
CA GLY A 63 -10.35 16.21 24.02
C GLY A 63 -10.09 17.41 23.09
N ILE A 64 -8.97 17.39 22.35
CA ILE A 64 -8.58 18.47 21.44
C ILE A 64 -9.14 18.18 20.04
N THR A 65 -9.75 19.19 19.42
CA THR A 65 -10.25 19.09 18.04
C THR A 65 -9.09 19.20 17.04
N TYR A 66 -9.01 18.27 16.08
CA TYR A 66 -7.91 18.20 15.11
C TYR A 66 -7.79 19.49 14.28
N ASP A 67 -8.89 19.94 13.68
CA ASP A 67 -8.96 21.14 12.82
C ASP A 67 -9.27 22.41 13.62
N SER A 68 -8.49 22.65 14.67
CA SER A 68 -8.59 23.82 15.52
C SER A 68 -7.24 24.48 15.77
N ASP A 69 -7.23 25.75 16.15
CA ASP A 69 -5.99 26.45 16.51
C ASP A 69 -5.30 25.80 17.72
N GLU A 70 -6.06 25.24 18.65
CA GLU A 70 -5.53 24.44 19.77
C GLU A 70 -4.85 23.16 19.26
N GLY A 71 -5.48 22.45 18.32
CA GLY A 71 -4.91 21.28 17.66
C GLY A 71 -3.60 21.59 16.94
N LEU A 72 -3.53 22.72 16.22
CA LEU A 72 -2.30 23.19 15.57
C LEU A 72 -1.22 23.54 16.59
N ALA A 73 -1.56 24.28 17.65
CA ALA A 73 -0.61 24.63 18.70
C ALA A 73 -0.06 23.38 19.41
N PHE A 74 -0.91 22.38 19.63
CA PHE A 74 -0.50 21.12 20.24
C PHE A 74 0.37 20.27 19.30
N ALA A 75 0.04 20.22 18.00
CA ALA A 75 0.89 19.61 16.98
C ALA A 75 2.30 20.21 16.98
N GLU A 76 2.41 21.54 17.03
CA GLU A 76 3.69 22.25 17.15
C GLU A 76 4.41 21.87 18.43
N LYS A 77 3.72 21.86 19.58
CA LYS A 77 4.29 21.50 20.88
C LYS A 77 4.90 20.09 20.85
N VAL A 78 4.14 19.10 20.38
CA VAL A 78 4.58 17.70 20.34
C VAL A 78 5.75 17.52 19.37
N MET A 79 5.63 18.02 18.14
CA MET A 79 6.68 17.80 17.14
C MET A 79 7.95 18.58 17.47
N LYS A 80 7.83 19.79 18.05
CA LYS A 80 8.99 20.54 18.55
C LYS A 80 9.74 19.74 19.62
N PHE A 81 9.01 19.18 20.58
CA PHE A 81 9.62 18.35 21.63
C PHE A 81 10.36 17.16 21.03
N VAL A 82 9.73 16.42 20.10
CA VAL A 82 10.36 15.29 19.42
C VAL A 82 11.61 15.71 18.65
N ASP A 83 11.58 16.82 17.92
CA ASP A 83 12.72 17.30 17.13
C ASP A 83 13.87 17.82 18.01
N ASP A 84 13.56 18.60 19.06
CA ASP A 84 14.55 19.10 20.00
C ASP A 84 15.31 17.93 20.68
N GLU A 85 14.58 16.95 21.21
CA GLU A 85 15.16 15.77 21.87
C GLU A 85 15.90 14.86 20.89
N ALA A 86 15.43 14.78 19.64
CA ALA A 86 16.09 14.01 18.60
C ALA A 86 17.44 14.62 18.19
N TRP A 87 17.51 15.94 18.08
CA TRP A 87 18.78 16.65 17.85
C TRP A 87 19.71 16.54 19.05
N GLU A 88 19.17 16.60 20.27
CA GLU A 88 19.96 16.44 21.49
C GLU A 88 20.64 15.07 21.55
N GLU A 89 19.91 13.98 21.30
CA GLU A 89 20.54 12.65 21.26
C GLU A 89 21.54 12.52 20.09
N SER A 90 21.30 13.21 18.97
CA SER A 90 22.30 13.24 17.89
C SER A 90 23.59 13.95 18.30
N ARG A 91 23.53 14.97 19.17
CA ARG A 91 24.72 15.61 19.77
C ARG A 91 25.40 14.68 20.77
N ASN A 92 24.64 14.03 21.65
CA ASN A 92 25.18 13.04 22.59
C ASN A 92 25.95 11.92 21.86
N LEU A 93 25.36 11.39 20.79
CA LEU A 93 26.02 10.40 19.93
C LEU A 93 27.26 10.95 19.23
N ALA A 94 27.29 12.25 18.91
CA ALA A 94 28.47 12.88 18.32
C ALA A 94 29.63 12.98 19.32
N GLU A 95 29.34 13.19 20.60
CA GLU A 95 30.33 13.14 21.68
C GLU A 95 30.86 11.73 21.89
N GLU A 96 29.99 10.72 21.87
CA GLU A 96 30.34 9.31 22.08
C GLU A 96 31.08 8.71 20.88
N ARG A 97 30.62 9.00 19.65
CA ARG A 97 31.01 8.26 18.42
C ARG A 97 31.64 9.13 17.34
N GLY A 98 31.74 10.44 17.58
CA GLY A 98 32.16 11.44 16.59
C GLY A 98 31.01 11.94 15.72
N VAL A 99 31.18 13.12 15.12
CA VAL A 99 30.23 13.72 14.17
C VAL A 99 30.07 12.84 12.92
N MET A 100 29.04 13.13 12.10
CA MET A 100 28.90 12.48 10.79
C MET A 100 30.17 12.65 9.92
N PRO A 101 30.59 11.66 9.12
CA PRO A 101 31.81 11.80 8.30
C PRO A 101 31.79 13.00 7.34
N ASN A 102 30.64 13.30 6.72
CA ASN A 102 30.48 14.45 5.82
C ASN A 102 30.16 15.76 6.55
N PHE A 103 30.73 15.98 7.73
CA PHE A 103 30.48 17.18 8.54
C PHE A 103 31.12 18.44 7.95
N GLU A 104 32.34 18.34 7.44
CA GLU A 104 33.05 19.46 6.79
C GLU A 104 32.30 19.93 5.54
N GLY A 105 32.10 21.24 5.40
CA GLY A 105 31.31 21.86 4.35
C GLY A 105 29.79 21.75 4.54
N SER A 106 29.32 21.11 5.61
CA SER A 106 27.88 20.96 5.88
C SER A 106 27.26 22.21 6.50
N ARG A 107 25.94 22.32 6.42
CA ARG A 107 25.18 23.38 7.13
C ARG A 107 25.33 23.31 8.65
N HIS A 108 25.66 22.13 9.19
CA HIS A 108 25.85 21.92 10.62
C HIS A 108 27.19 22.49 11.08
N GLU A 109 28.26 22.29 10.30
CA GLU A 109 29.55 22.93 10.55
C GLU A 109 29.44 24.45 10.51
N LEU A 110 28.77 25.01 9.48
CA LEU A 110 28.55 26.46 9.36
C LEU A 110 27.80 27.07 10.56
N ARG A 111 27.01 26.27 11.28
CA ARG A 111 26.28 26.66 12.48
C ARG A 111 27.03 26.37 13.78
N GLY A 112 28.14 25.62 13.70
CA GLY A 112 28.86 25.11 14.87
C GLY A 112 28.12 24.00 15.62
N ASP A 113 27.10 23.36 15.02
CA ASP A 113 26.30 22.33 15.67
C ASP A 113 26.90 20.94 15.43
N ARG A 114 27.56 20.37 16.44
CA ARG A 114 28.28 19.10 16.33
C ARG A 114 27.33 17.93 16.50
N VAL A 115 26.87 17.35 15.38
CA VAL A 115 25.84 16.30 15.34
C VAL A 115 26.32 15.01 14.68
N ARG A 116 25.75 13.88 15.11
CA ARG A 116 26.03 12.56 14.55
C ARG A 116 25.30 12.33 13.22
N ASN A 117 24.15 12.98 13.01
CA ASN A 117 23.26 12.72 11.89
C ASN A 117 22.98 13.99 11.08
N ALA A 118 22.98 13.89 9.74
CA ALA A 118 22.64 15.05 8.90
C ALA A 118 21.18 15.49 9.03
N THR A 119 20.27 14.55 9.33
CA THR A 119 18.83 14.77 9.57
C THR A 119 18.36 13.80 10.63
N VAL A 120 17.39 14.20 11.45
CA VAL A 120 16.87 13.36 12.56
C VAL A 120 15.39 12.99 12.42
N THR A 121 14.56 13.84 11.82
CA THR A 121 13.09 13.69 11.80
C THR A 121 12.49 13.65 10.39
N THR A 122 11.53 12.74 10.19
CA THR A 122 10.69 12.64 8.98
C THR A 122 9.39 11.92 9.33
N ILE A 123 8.26 12.32 8.75
CA ILE A 123 7.00 11.61 8.98
C ILE A 123 6.71 10.76 7.74
N ALA A 124 6.96 9.47 7.85
CA ALA A 124 6.68 8.48 6.78
C ALA A 124 5.26 7.90 6.92
N PRO A 125 4.70 7.28 5.87
CA PRO A 125 3.48 6.50 6.01
C PRO A 125 3.67 5.36 7.02
N THR A 126 2.75 5.22 7.96
CA THR A 126 2.84 4.20 9.02
C THR A 126 1.78 3.12 8.88
N GLY A 127 1.22 2.88 7.68
CA GLY A 127 0.07 2.00 7.46
C GLY A 127 0.17 0.65 8.20
N THR A 128 1.19 -0.16 7.90
CA THR A 128 1.36 -1.48 8.54
C THR A 128 1.66 -1.38 10.04
N ILE A 129 2.57 -0.49 10.45
CA ILE A 129 3.02 -0.43 11.86
C ILE A 129 1.98 0.21 12.79
N SER A 130 1.14 1.12 12.28
CA SER A 130 0.02 1.70 13.02
C SER A 130 -1.09 0.68 13.25
N MET A 131 -1.36 -0.21 12.29
CA MET A 131 -2.25 -1.36 12.49
C MET A 131 -1.71 -2.33 13.54
N ILE A 132 -0.39 -2.60 13.56
CA ILE A 132 0.24 -3.43 14.60
C ILE A 132 0.09 -2.77 15.97
N ALA A 133 0.29 -1.46 16.04
CA ALA A 133 0.16 -0.69 17.28
C ALA A 133 -1.30 -0.38 17.68
N GLY A 134 -2.26 -0.64 16.79
CA GLY A 134 -3.68 -0.33 17.02
C GLY A 134 -3.97 1.17 17.14
N CYS A 135 -3.31 2.02 16.34
CA CYS A 135 -3.49 3.47 16.35
C CYS A 135 -3.65 4.06 14.94
N SER A 136 -4.01 5.34 14.87
CA SER A 136 -4.07 6.14 13.64
C SER A 136 -2.70 6.26 12.96
N GLY A 137 -2.72 6.38 11.63
CA GLY A 137 -1.51 6.47 10.83
C GLY A 137 -0.88 7.86 10.89
N GLY A 138 0.43 7.94 11.12
CA GLY A 138 1.19 9.18 11.01
C GLY A 138 0.60 10.33 11.82
N ILE A 139 0.42 11.46 11.13
CA ILE A 139 -0.34 12.61 11.63
C ILE A 139 -1.72 12.71 10.97
N GLU A 140 -2.26 11.62 10.44
CA GLU A 140 -3.57 11.62 9.78
C GLU A 140 -4.69 11.76 10.81
N PRO A 141 -5.80 12.43 10.47
CA PRO A 141 -7.06 12.27 11.20
C PRO A 141 -7.57 10.84 11.06
N LEU A 142 -8.59 10.47 11.85
CA LEU A 142 -9.29 9.20 11.62
C LEU A 142 -9.89 9.19 10.21
N PHE A 143 -9.81 8.06 9.51
CA PHE A 143 -10.49 7.97 8.21
C PHE A 143 -12.01 7.83 8.38
N ALA A 144 -12.42 7.01 9.36
CA ALA A 144 -13.80 6.84 9.77
C ALA A 144 -13.86 6.49 11.26
N VAL A 145 -14.90 6.95 11.95
CA VAL A 145 -15.18 6.51 13.34
C VAL A 145 -15.79 5.11 13.33
N ALA A 146 -16.50 4.76 12.25
CA ALA A 146 -17.09 3.46 12.04
C ALA A 146 -17.17 3.14 10.53
N PHE A 147 -17.04 1.87 10.19
CA PHE A 147 -17.25 1.36 8.83
C PHE A 147 -18.19 0.15 8.85
N MET A 148 -18.89 -0.09 7.74
CA MET A 148 -19.77 -1.26 7.63
C MET A 148 -18.93 -2.48 7.22
N ARG A 149 -19.01 -3.56 8.01
CA ARG A 149 -18.35 -4.83 7.68
C ARG A 149 -19.40 -5.88 7.36
N ARG A 150 -19.24 -6.51 6.19
CA ARG A 150 -20.12 -7.60 5.77
C ARG A 150 -19.60 -8.94 6.30
N GLN A 151 -20.37 -9.59 7.17
CA GLN A 151 -20.05 -10.90 7.73
C GLN A 151 -21.25 -11.84 7.58
N ALA A 152 -21.09 -12.94 6.85
CA ALA A 152 -22.10 -14.00 6.68
C ALA A 152 -23.51 -13.46 6.34
N ASP A 153 -23.57 -12.60 5.32
CA ASP A 153 -24.80 -11.94 4.81
C ASP A 153 -25.50 -10.96 5.78
N MET A 154 -24.87 -10.63 6.90
CA MET A 154 -25.25 -9.50 7.74
C MET A 154 -24.25 -8.34 7.58
N GLU A 155 -24.80 -7.15 7.43
CA GLU A 155 -24.07 -5.90 7.58
C GLU A 155 -24.02 -5.53 9.06
N MET A 156 -22.81 -5.48 9.63
CA MET A 156 -22.61 -5.04 11.00
C MET A 156 -21.72 -3.79 11.03
N PRO A 157 -22.07 -2.78 11.84
CA PRO A 157 -21.20 -1.63 12.05
C PRO A 157 -19.95 -2.07 12.83
N ASP A 158 -18.78 -1.88 12.23
CA ASP A 158 -17.48 -2.01 12.86
C ASP A 158 -17.05 -0.60 13.32
N VAL A 159 -17.39 -0.29 14.56
CA VAL A 159 -17.18 1.03 15.19
C VAL A 159 -15.87 0.98 15.98
N ASN A 160 -15.13 2.09 15.98
CA ASN A 160 -13.93 2.23 16.81
C ASN A 160 -14.24 1.79 18.26
N PRO A 161 -13.55 0.77 18.80
CA PRO A 161 -13.86 0.21 20.12
C PRO A 161 -13.80 1.23 21.25
N GLU A 162 -12.92 2.23 21.15
CA GLU A 162 -12.79 3.28 22.17
C GLU A 162 -14.00 4.24 22.12
N PHE A 163 -14.52 4.53 20.93
CA PHE A 163 -15.76 5.32 20.80
C PHE A 163 -16.94 4.59 21.44
N VAL A 164 -17.08 3.27 21.19
CA VAL A 164 -18.13 2.43 21.81
C VAL A 164 -18.01 2.42 23.33
N LYS A 165 -16.78 2.30 23.85
CA LYS A 165 -16.52 2.33 25.28
C LYS A 165 -16.96 3.66 25.90
N ILE A 166 -16.54 4.79 25.33
CA ILE A 166 -16.94 6.13 25.78
C ILE A 166 -18.46 6.31 25.70
N ALA A 167 -19.10 5.84 24.63
CA ALA A 167 -20.55 5.91 24.46
C ALA A 167 -21.32 5.16 25.55
N LYS A 168 -20.82 3.98 25.96
CA LYS A 168 -21.39 3.19 27.05
C LYS A 168 -21.16 3.86 28.41
N GLU A 169 -19.94 4.33 28.66
CA GLU A 169 -19.57 5.00 29.91
C GLU A 169 -20.36 6.29 30.14
N ARG A 170 -20.60 7.06 29.08
CA ARG A 170 -21.36 8.32 29.13
C ARG A 170 -22.87 8.16 28.88
N GLY A 171 -23.36 6.92 28.72
CA GLY A 171 -24.78 6.61 28.66
C GLY A 171 -25.53 7.07 27.40
N PHE A 172 -24.83 7.36 26.30
CA PHE A 172 -25.45 7.73 25.01
C PHE A 172 -25.41 6.61 23.97
N TYR A 173 -24.88 5.44 24.33
CA TYR A 173 -24.84 4.27 23.44
C TYR A 173 -26.24 3.73 23.09
N SER A 174 -26.51 3.55 21.80
CA SER A 174 -27.60 2.72 21.29
C SER A 174 -27.18 2.02 19.99
N GLU A 175 -27.78 0.87 19.67
CA GLU A 175 -27.48 0.17 18.40
C GLU A 175 -27.85 1.02 17.19
N ASP A 176 -28.94 1.77 17.27
CA ASP A 176 -29.38 2.68 16.21
C ASP A 176 -28.40 3.85 16.02
N LEU A 177 -27.82 4.38 17.10
CA LEU A 177 -26.77 5.38 17.02
C LEU A 177 -25.52 4.82 16.34
N MET A 178 -25.08 3.62 16.72
CA MET A 178 -23.89 3.00 16.12
C MET A 178 -24.07 2.75 14.63
N LYS A 179 -25.28 2.33 14.19
CA LYS A 179 -25.63 2.22 12.77
C LYS A 179 -25.59 3.59 12.08
N LYS A 180 -26.21 4.62 12.68
CA LYS A 180 -26.19 5.99 12.14
C LYS A 180 -24.78 6.53 11.95
N VAL A 181 -23.89 6.30 12.94
CA VAL A 181 -22.47 6.69 12.86
C VAL A 181 -21.73 5.90 11.79
N ALA A 182 -21.99 4.60 11.63
CA ALA A 182 -21.37 3.79 10.58
C ALA A 182 -21.84 4.15 9.16
N GLU A 183 -23.11 4.52 8.99
CA GLU A 183 -23.65 5.04 7.72
C GLU A 183 -23.07 6.40 7.37
N HIS A 184 -22.91 7.29 8.36
CA HIS A 184 -22.34 8.62 8.15
C HIS A 184 -20.80 8.60 8.00
N GLY A 185 -20.11 7.65 8.64
CA GLY A 185 -18.65 7.59 8.73
C GLY A 185 -18.04 8.53 9.77
N SER A 186 -18.78 9.56 10.17
CA SER A 186 -18.39 10.62 11.11
C SER A 186 -19.46 10.85 12.18
N VAL A 187 -19.07 11.48 13.28
CA VAL A 187 -19.95 11.91 14.38
C VAL A 187 -20.23 13.42 14.40
N ARG A 188 -19.58 14.23 13.54
CA ARG A 188 -19.61 15.70 13.62
C ARG A 188 -21.04 16.27 13.53
N ASP A 189 -21.87 15.68 12.67
CA ASP A 189 -23.25 16.07 12.42
C ASP A 189 -24.30 15.17 13.12
N VAL A 190 -23.88 14.35 14.09
CA VAL A 190 -24.78 13.42 14.80
C VAL A 190 -25.19 14.02 16.14
N GLU A 191 -26.30 14.76 16.19
CA GLU A 191 -26.76 15.51 17.38
C GLU A 191 -26.86 14.69 18.68
N GLU A 192 -27.11 13.38 18.57
CA GLU A 192 -27.17 12.45 19.70
C GLU A 192 -25.80 12.24 20.38
N VAL A 193 -24.71 12.61 19.71
CA VAL A 193 -23.34 12.58 20.25
C VAL A 193 -23.02 13.91 20.96
N PRO A 194 -22.52 13.87 22.21
CA PRO A 194 -22.10 15.07 22.94
C PRO A 194 -21.16 15.98 22.14
N ALA A 195 -21.36 17.29 22.23
CA ALA A 195 -20.67 18.28 21.38
C ALA A 195 -19.14 18.25 21.52
N ASP A 196 -18.61 17.94 22.71
CA ASP A 196 -17.18 17.77 22.95
C ASP A 196 -16.61 16.57 22.18
N LEU A 197 -17.35 15.46 22.11
CA LEU A 197 -16.97 14.28 21.33
C LEU A 197 -17.11 14.53 19.82
N ARG A 198 -18.10 15.31 19.40
CA ARG A 198 -18.26 15.69 17.97
C ARG A 198 -17.08 16.50 17.43
N GLY A 199 -16.45 17.32 18.28
CA GLY A 199 -15.24 18.04 17.92
C GLY A 199 -13.97 17.18 17.97
N ALA A 200 -13.85 16.30 18.97
CA ALA A 200 -12.64 15.48 19.12
C ALA A 200 -12.56 14.31 18.11
N TRP A 201 -13.69 13.72 17.72
CA TRP A 201 -13.77 12.52 16.87
C TRP A 201 -14.01 12.85 15.38
N VAL A 202 -13.34 13.88 14.88
CA VAL A 202 -13.42 14.25 13.45
C VAL A 202 -12.68 13.26 12.56
N THR A 203 -13.18 13.13 11.34
CA THR A 203 -12.62 12.28 10.30
C THR A 203 -11.97 13.11 9.19
N SER A 204 -11.20 12.46 8.31
CA SER A 204 -10.61 13.10 7.13
C SER A 204 -11.62 13.81 6.23
N HIS A 205 -12.88 13.35 6.21
CA HIS A 205 -13.93 13.96 5.38
C HIS A 205 -14.61 15.15 6.05
N ASP A 206 -14.42 15.32 7.37
CA ASP A 206 -14.94 16.47 8.10
C ASP A 206 -14.02 17.69 8.03
N ILE A 207 -12.77 17.49 7.59
CA ILE A 207 -11.71 18.49 7.68
C ILE A 207 -11.49 19.09 6.29
N SER A 208 -11.56 20.42 6.19
CA SER A 208 -11.26 21.12 4.94
C SER A 208 -9.81 20.92 4.51
N SER A 209 -9.53 21.04 3.21
CA SER A 209 -8.16 21.05 2.66
C SER A 209 -7.26 22.08 3.37
N GLU A 210 -7.79 23.26 3.69
CA GLU A 210 -7.06 24.31 4.40
C GLU A 210 -6.51 23.81 5.74
N TRP A 211 -7.35 23.22 6.58
CA TRP A 211 -6.96 22.67 7.88
C TRP A 211 -6.00 21.49 7.76
N HIS A 212 -6.18 20.63 6.75
CA HIS A 212 -5.24 19.57 6.44
C HIS A 212 -3.83 20.13 6.16
N VAL A 213 -3.72 21.18 5.34
CA VAL A 213 -2.45 21.83 5.00
C VAL A 213 -1.84 22.53 6.22
N ARG A 214 -2.65 23.28 6.98
CA ARG A 214 -2.20 23.96 8.20
C ARG A 214 -1.64 22.98 9.23
N MET A 215 -2.29 21.83 9.41
CA MET A 215 -1.79 20.79 10.31
C MET A 215 -0.47 20.21 9.83
N GLN A 216 -0.33 19.95 8.53
CA GLN A 216 0.96 19.52 7.98
C GLN A 216 2.04 20.58 8.20
N ALA A 217 1.72 21.85 8.00
CA ALA A 217 2.65 22.97 8.20
C ALA A 217 3.10 23.09 9.66
N ALA A 218 2.21 22.90 10.62
CA ALA A 218 2.52 22.86 12.05
C ALA A 218 3.61 21.83 12.37
N PHE A 219 3.47 20.60 11.86
CA PHE A 219 4.51 19.57 11.99
C PHE A 219 5.77 19.89 11.18
N GLN A 220 5.64 20.48 9.99
CA GLN A 220 6.76 20.73 9.09
C GLN A 220 7.79 21.70 9.69
N LYS A 221 7.35 22.65 10.52
CA LYS A 221 8.22 23.58 11.27
C LYS A 221 9.32 22.86 12.05
N TYR A 222 9.01 21.68 12.58
CA TYR A 222 9.88 20.87 13.44
C TYR A 222 10.14 19.49 12.83
N THR A 223 10.22 19.40 11.50
CA THR A 223 10.60 18.16 10.81
C THR A 223 11.75 18.44 9.84
N SER A 224 12.87 17.73 10.00
CA SER A 224 14.09 17.88 9.21
C SER A 224 13.86 17.58 7.72
N MET A 225 13.08 16.54 7.43
CA MET A 225 12.76 16.09 6.07
C MET A 225 11.28 16.34 5.72
N GLY A 226 10.75 15.61 4.73
CA GLY A 226 9.37 15.71 4.30
C GLY A 226 8.39 14.98 5.22
N ILE A 227 7.12 15.29 5.03
CA ILE A 227 5.99 14.68 5.73
C ILE A 227 5.09 14.02 4.68
N SER A 228 4.75 12.76 4.92
CA SER A 228 3.75 12.03 4.17
C SER A 228 2.42 12.12 4.90
N LYS A 229 1.67 13.18 4.60
CA LYS A 229 0.30 13.38 5.05
C LYS A 229 -0.60 13.59 3.83
N THR A 230 -1.77 12.97 3.85
CA THR A 230 -2.79 13.10 2.83
C THR A 230 -3.66 14.33 3.11
N ILE A 231 -3.82 15.16 2.09
CA ILE A 231 -4.74 16.29 2.06
C ILE A 231 -5.96 15.81 1.28
N ASN A 232 -7.00 15.43 2.03
CA ASN A 232 -8.22 14.91 1.44
C ASN A 232 -9.10 16.07 0.96
N LEU A 233 -9.62 15.95 -0.26
CA LEU A 233 -10.62 16.83 -0.83
C LEU A 233 -11.88 16.05 -1.16
N PRO A 234 -13.06 16.69 -1.09
CA PRO A 234 -14.31 16.04 -1.47
C PRO A 234 -14.36 15.74 -2.98
N ASN A 235 -15.29 14.87 -3.37
CA ASN A 235 -15.40 14.40 -4.76
C ASN A 235 -15.76 15.52 -5.75
N ASP A 236 -16.45 16.55 -5.29
CA ASP A 236 -16.84 17.73 -6.06
C ASP A 236 -15.78 18.83 -6.08
N ALA A 237 -14.62 18.64 -5.42
CA ALA A 237 -13.55 19.63 -5.44
C ALA A 237 -13.12 19.98 -6.87
N SER A 238 -12.92 21.25 -7.11
CA SER A 238 -12.51 21.85 -8.38
C SER A 238 -11.00 21.77 -8.61
N VAL A 239 -10.54 22.20 -9.78
CA VAL A 239 -9.10 22.32 -10.05
C VAL A 239 -8.51 23.44 -9.20
N GLU A 240 -9.27 24.50 -9.01
CA GLU A 240 -8.93 25.66 -8.17
C GLU A 240 -8.74 25.24 -6.71
N ASP A 241 -9.61 24.37 -6.15
CA ASP A 241 -9.45 23.86 -4.78
C ASP A 241 -8.15 23.07 -4.60
N VAL A 242 -7.73 22.33 -5.63
CA VAL A 242 -6.47 21.59 -5.64
C VAL A 242 -5.29 22.55 -5.75
N GLU A 243 -5.37 23.54 -6.65
CA GLU A 243 -4.36 24.59 -6.80
C GLU A 243 -4.14 25.35 -5.49
N ASP A 244 -5.22 25.75 -4.84
CA ASP A 244 -5.19 26.47 -3.55
C ASP A 244 -4.49 25.63 -2.47
N ALA A 245 -4.73 24.32 -2.41
CA ALA A 245 -4.03 23.44 -1.47
C ALA A 245 -2.50 23.42 -1.71
N TYR A 246 -2.06 23.41 -2.98
CA TYR A 246 -0.64 23.49 -3.32
C TYR A 246 -0.04 24.86 -3.01
N LEU A 247 -0.74 25.95 -3.36
CA LEU A 247 -0.29 27.32 -3.10
C LEU A 247 -0.20 27.60 -1.60
N GLN A 248 -1.17 27.13 -0.82
CA GLN A 248 -1.14 27.23 0.62
C GLN A 248 0.03 26.45 1.21
N ALA A 249 0.25 25.20 0.77
CA ALA A 249 1.36 24.40 1.24
C ALA A 249 2.71 25.07 0.96
N PHE A 250 2.87 25.67 -0.22
CA PHE A 250 4.04 26.47 -0.55
C PHE A 250 4.17 27.69 0.37
N ALA A 251 3.10 28.47 0.55
CA ALA A 251 3.09 29.66 1.39
C ALA A 251 3.40 29.37 2.86
N THR A 252 2.99 28.21 3.38
CA THR A 252 3.23 27.79 4.76
C THR A 252 4.55 27.04 4.96
N GLY A 253 5.38 26.91 3.92
CA GLY A 253 6.70 26.28 4.00
C GLY A 253 6.69 24.74 4.06
N CYS A 254 5.62 24.10 3.61
CA CYS A 254 5.58 22.65 3.43
C CYS A 254 6.62 22.21 2.38
N LYS A 255 7.41 21.17 2.67
CA LYS A 255 8.45 20.68 1.74
C LYS A 255 7.88 19.80 0.61
N GLY A 256 6.65 19.34 0.78
CA GLY A 256 5.90 18.51 -0.16
C GLY A 256 4.48 18.35 0.35
N ILE A 257 3.58 17.83 -0.48
CA ILE A 257 2.16 17.63 -0.17
C ILE A 257 1.66 16.44 -0.99
N ALA A 258 0.72 15.66 -0.44
CA ALA A 258 0.03 14.61 -1.16
C ALA A 258 -1.47 14.91 -1.17
N VAL A 259 -1.97 15.36 -2.32
CA VAL A 259 -3.40 15.65 -2.51
C VAL A 259 -4.14 14.39 -2.94
N TYR A 260 -5.27 14.11 -2.29
CA TYR A 260 -6.21 13.07 -2.68
C TYR A 260 -7.62 13.65 -2.80
N ARG A 261 -8.18 13.61 -4.00
CA ARG A 261 -9.56 13.99 -4.27
C ARG A 261 -10.43 12.75 -4.22
N ASP A 262 -11.47 12.79 -3.41
CA ASP A 262 -12.36 11.64 -3.24
C ASP A 262 -12.96 11.20 -4.59
N GLY A 263 -13.05 9.88 -4.80
CA GLY A 263 -13.50 9.28 -6.06
C GLY A 263 -12.58 9.49 -7.28
N SER A 264 -11.34 9.98 -7.10
CA SER A 264 -10.37 10.09 -8.22
C SER A 264 -9.70 8.75 -8.60
N ARG A 265 -10.04 7.64 -7.91
CA ARG A 265 -9.54 6.29 -8.19
C ARG A 265 -10.73 5.32 -8.21
N ASP A 266 -10.74 4.39 -9.16
CA ASP A 266 -11.83 3.42 -9.37
C ASP A 266 -12.02 2.43 -8.21
N ALA A 267 -10.98 2.22 -7.40
CA ALA A 267 -11.02 1.40 -6.20
C ALA A 267 -10.49 2.20 -5.00
N GLN A 268 -11.36 2.44 -4.02
CA GLN A 268 -10.98 3.02 -2.73
C GLN A 268 -10.62 1.89 -1.76
N VAL A 269 -9.47 2.01 -1.11
CA VAL A 269 -8.98 1.01 -0.13
C VAL A 269 -9.77 1.08 1.18
N LEU A 270 -10.37 2.24 1.47
CA LEU A 270 -11.22 2.51 2.62
C LEU A 270 -12.48 3.22 2.11
N SER A 271 -13.67 2.66 2.36
CA SER A 271 -14.95 3.20 1.93
C SER A 271 -15.80 3.49 3.17
N THR A 272 -16.42 4.66 3.23
CA THR A 272 -17.50 4.94 4.19
C THR A 272 -18.83 4.43 3.61
N GLY A 273 -19.84 4.14 4.45
CA GLY A 273 -21.10 3.52 3.99
C GLY A 273 -21.86 4.29 2.90
N LYS A 274 -21.55 5.58 2.67
CA LYS A 274 -22.14 6.40 1.59
C LYS A 274 -21.57 6.11 0.20
N THR A 275 -20.40 5.49 0.11
CA THR A 275 -19.70 5.24 -1.17
C THR A 275 -20.25 4.04 -1.96
N GLU A 276 -21.15 3.23 -1.37
CA GLU A 276 -21.74 2.05 -2.03
C GLU A 276 -23.04 2.33 -2.80
N LYS A 277 -23.59 3.55 -2.80
CA LYS A 277 -24.82 3.85 -3.55
C LYS A 277 -24.57 4.20 -5.02
N LYS A 278 -24.00 3.27 -5.76
CA LYS A 278 -24.33 3.09 -7.18
C LYS A 278 -24.48 1.60 -7.47
N PRO A 279 -25.68 1.10 -7.80
CA PRO A 279 -25.81 -0.20 -8.42
C PRO A 279 -24.93 -0.21 -9.66
N MET A 280 -24.12 -1.26 -9.80
CA MET A 280 -23.30 -1.50 -10.98
C MET A 280 -24.23 -1.75 -12.17
N GLU A 281 -24.65 -0.69 -12.85
CA GLU A 281 -25.23 -0.79 -14.19
C GLU A 281 -24.09 -1.15 -15.15
N SER A 282 -24.24 -2.31 -15.80
CA SER A 282 -23.39 -2.74 -16.90
C SER A 282 -23.29 -1.62 -17.95
N PRO A 283 -22.08 -1.17 -18.36
CA PRO A 283 -21.96 -0.12 -19.35
C PRO A 283 -22.47 -0.65 -20.69
N THR A 284 -23.65 -0.18 -21.07
CA THR A 284 -24.20 -0.35 -22.42
C THR A 284 -23.52 0.70 -23.29
N MET A 285 -22.65 0.26 -24.20
CA MET A 285 -22.04 1.13 -25.21
C MET A 285 -23.13 1.73 -26.10
N THR A 286 -23.37 3.03 -25.95
CA THR A 286 -24.11 3.83 -26.94
C THR A 286 -23.13 4.83 -27.55
N PRO A 287 -23.00 4.90 -28.90
CA PRO A 287 -22.06 5.80 -29.53
C PRO A 287 -22.48 7.27 -29.33
N ALA A 288 -21.51 8.13 -28.98
CA ALA A 288 -21.73 9.57 -28.90
C ALA A 288 -21.92 10.19 -30.30
N SER A 289 -22.85 11.16 -30.36
CA SER A 289 -23.26 11.95 -31.52
C SER A 289 -22.09 12.72 -32.18
N PRO A 290 -22.14 13.00 -33.50
CA PRO A 290 -21.01 13.47 -34.29
C PRO A 290 -21.02 15.00 -34.39
N GLU A 291 -20.36 15.72 -33.48
CA GLU A 291 -19.97 17.13 -33.74
C GLU A 291 -19.02 17.64 -32.64
N ALA A 292 -17.74 17.32 -32.79
CA ALA A 292 -16.64 18.07 -32.18
C ALA A 292 -15.50 18.17 -33.21
N PRO A 293 -14.88 19.36 -33.39
CA PRO A 293 -13.99 19.65 -34.51
C PRO A 293 -12.69 18.85 -34.45
N THR A 294 -12.37 18.16 -35.55
CA THR A 294 -11.17 17.35 -35.76
C THR A 294 -9.92 18.23 -35.83
N ALA A 295 -8.92 17.93 -35.00
CA ALA A 295 -7.56 18.42 -35.17
C ALA A 295 -6.96 17.89 -36.50
N PRO A 296 -6.12 18.67 -37.20
CA PRO A 296 -5.58 18.27 -38.50
C PRO A 296 -4.69 17.03 -38.38
N SER A 297 -4.83 16.13 -39.34
CA SER A 297 -4.08 14.87 -39.42
C SER A 297 -2.59 15.13 -39.67
N VAL A 298 -1.74 14.71 -38.73
CA VAL A 298 -0.29 14.63 -38.94
C VAL A 298 0.02 13.26 -39.54
N THR A 299 0.46 13.23 -40.79
CA THR A 299 0.97 12.03 -41.44
C THR A 299 2.34 11.68 -40.84
N PRO A 300 2.59 10.43 -40.41
CA PRO A 300 3.91 10.04 -39.92
C PRO A 300 4.94 10.14 -41.06
N PRO A 301 6.16 10.67 -40.81
CA PRO A 301 7.20 10.63 -41.82
C PRO A 301 7.65 9.19 -42.07
N SER A 302 7.83 8.86 -43.35
CA SER A 302 8.39 7.60 -43.84
C SER A 302 9.84 7.42 -43.37
N PRO A 303 10.32 6.18 -43.09
CA PRO A 303 11.64 5.97 -42.53
C PRO A 303 12.71 6.09 -43.62
N ALA A 304 13.29 7.28 -43.74
CA ALA A 304 14.56 7.49 -44.42
C ALA A 304 15.44 8.36 -43.53
N GLY A 305 16.39 7.71 -42.84
CA GLY A 305 17.55 8.37 -42.23
C GLY A 305 17.28 9.10 -40.92
N ALA A 306 16.89 8.39 -39.86
CA ALA A 306 17.09 8.87 -38.49
C ALA A 306 18.29 8.13 -37.89
N GLN A 307 19.34 8.90 -37.59
CA GLN A 307 20.47 8.41 -36.80
C GLN A 307 19.97 8.04 -35.40
N ASP A 308 20.20 6.78 -35.06
CA ASP A 308 19.91 6.11 -33.81
C ASP A 308 20.87 6.62 -32.72
N ASN A 309 20.37 7.50 -31.84
CA ASN A 309 21.07 7.95 -30.63
C ASN A 309 20.24 7.60 -29.37
N GLY A 310 19.53 6.47 -29.39
CA GLY A 310 19.02 5.83 -28.18
C GLY A 310 20.00 4.76 -27.68
N PRO A 311 20.07 4.45 -26.38
CA PRO A 311 20.87 3.33 -25.90
C PRO A 311 20.34 2.03 -26.52
N ARG A 312 21.19 1.32 -27.28
CA ARG A 312 20.90 -0.04 -27.75
C ARG A 312 21.14 -1.03 -26.62
N PHE A 313 20.08 -1.70 -26.18
CA PHE A 313 20.16 -2.83 -25.27
C PHE A 313 20.31 -4.13 -26.08
N ASN A 314 21.25 -5.01 -25.73
CA ASN A 314 21.48 -6.28 -26.43
C ASN A 314 20.58 -7.43 -25.91
N SER A 315 19.83 -7.21 -24.83
CA SER A 315 18.82 -8.14 -24.33
C SER A 315 17.73 -7.44 -23.51
N LEU A 316 16.58 -8.10 -23.32
CA LEU A 316 15.51 -7.64 -22.42
C LEU A 316 16.03 -7.51 -20.98
N ALA A 317 16.98 -8.36 -20.58
CA ALA A 317 17.61 -8.31 -19.26
C ALA A 317 18.50 -7.07 -19.08
N GLU A 318 19.20 -6.63 -20.13
CA GLU A 318 19.96 -5.37 -20.13
C GLU A 318 19.04 -4.14 -20.13
N ALA A 319 17.94 -4.18 -20.88
CA ALA A 319 16.92 -3.12 -20.88
C ALA A 319 16.22 -2.98 -19.52
N ARG A 320 16.09 -4.10 -18.80
CA ARG A 320 15.40 -4.19 -17.50
C ARG A 320 16.36 -4.23 -16.30
N ASN A 321 17.56 -3.65 -16.44
CA ASN A 321 18.52 -3.60 -15.33
C ASN A 321 18.01 -2.66 -14.21
N GLY A 322 17.65 -3.23 -13.07
CA GLY A 322 17.03 -2.54 -11.94
C GLY A 322 15.51 -2.75 -11.84
N ARG A 323 14.98 -2.64 -10.62
CA ARG A 323 13.53 -2.75 -10.39
C ARG A 323 12.86 -1.38 -10.63
N PRO A 324 11.89 -1.26 -11.55
CA PRO A 324 11.16 0.00 -11.73
C PRO A 324 10.51 0.45 -10.42
N ARG A 325 10.51 1.77 -10.19
CA ARG A 325 9.91 2.37 -8.98
C ARG A 325 8.39 2.17 -8.93
N THR A 326 7.76 1.96 -10.07
CA THR A 326 6.31 1.75 -10.20
C THR A 326 6.05 0.75 -11.31
N LEU A 327 5.10 -0.14 -11.07
CA LEU A 327 4.57 -1.07 -12.04
C LEU A 327 3.06 -0.96 -12.03
N VAL A 328 2.43 -1.23 -13.17
CA VAL A 328 0.97 -1.28 -13.29
C VAL A 328 0.59 -2.75 -13.33
N GLY A 329 -0.42 -3.15 -12.57
CA GLY A 329 -0.78 -4.56 -12.51
C GLY A 329 -2.19 -4.80 -12.03
N VAL A 330 -2.59 -6.07 -12.12
CA VAL A 330 -3.90 -6.56 -11.69
C VAL A 330 -3.72 -7.65 -10.67
N THR A 331 -4.59 -7.68 -9.66
CA THR A 331 -4.71 -8.82 -8.75
C THR A 331 -5.97 -9.60 -9.06
N LYS A 332 -5.83 -10.90 -9.34
CA LYS A 332 -6.96 -11.81 -9.54
C LYS A 332 -7.09 -12.75 -8.35
N LYS A 333 -8.33 -12.91 -7.88
CA LYS A 333 -8.68 -13.85 -6.81
C LYS A 333 -9.17 -15.15 -7.43
N ILE A 334 -8.49 -16.26 -7.12
CA ILE A 334 -8.82 -17.61 -7.59
C ILE A 334 -9.14 -18.49 -6.38
N GLN A 335 -10.25 -19.23 -6.44
CA GLN A 335 -10.54 -20.21 -5.39
C GLN A 335 -9.73 -21.49 -5.63
N THR A 336 -8.98 -21.93 -4.61
CA THR A 336 -8.22 -23.21 -4.60
C THR A 336 -8.66 -24.07 -3.41
N GLY A 337 -8.26 -25.35 -3.38
CA GLY A 337 -8.59 -26.21 -2.22
C GLY A 337 -7.80 -25.87 -0.96
N HIS A 338 -6.75 -25.04 -1.07
CA HIS A 338 -6.02 -24.46 0.07
C HIS A 338 -6.61 -23.12 0.53
N GLY A 339 -7.69 -22.66 -0.10
CA GLY A 339 -8.34 -21.38 0.18
C GLY A 339 -8.23 -20.38 -0.97
N PRO A 340 -8.60 -19.10 -0.73
CA PRO A 340 -8.51 -18.06 -1.74
C PRO A 340 -7.04 -17.75 -2.06
N LEU A 341 -6.69 -17.83 -3.34
CA LEU A 341 -5.39 -17.47 -3.91
C LEU A 341 -5.50 -16.08 -4.55
N TYR A 342 -4.53 -15.23 -4.31
CA TYR A 342 -4.41 -13.90 -4.92
C TYR A 342 -3.17 -13.88 -5.81
N VAL A 343 -3.38 -13.68 -7.10
CA VAL A 343 -2.32 -13.64 -8.12
C VAL A 343 -2.22 -12.21 -8.61
N THR A 344 -1.14 -11.52 -8.23
CA THR A 344 -0.85 -10.14 -8.65
C THR A 344 0.13 -10.19 -9.81
N MET A 345 -0.27 -9.73 -10.98
CA MET A 345 0.58 -9.67 -12.18
C MET A 345 0.85 -8.21 -12.50
N ASN A 346 2.13 -7.85 -12.57
CA ASN A 346 2.59 -6.48 -12.77
C ASN A 346 3.44 -6.38 -14.05
N ASP A 347 3.17 -5.34 -14.82
CA ASP A 347 3.80 -5.03 -16.09
C ASP A 347 4.64 -3.75 -15.97
N ASP A 348 5.73 -3.71 -16.75
CA ASP A 348 6.53 -2.51 -17.02
C ASP A 348 6.29 -2.02 -18.46
N GLU A 349 7.02 -0.99 -18.88
CA GLU A 349 6.96 -0.44 -20.24
C GLU A 349 7.39 -1.44 -21.33
N PHE A 350 8.05 -2.54 -20.96
CA PHE A 350 8.45 -3.64 -21.83
C PHE A 350 7.52 -4.86 -21.71
N GLY A 351 6.46 -4.77 -20.92
CA GLY A 351 5.46 -5.81 -20.72
C GLY A 351 5.60 -6.57 -19.39
N PRO A 352 5.23 -7.86 -19.34
CA PRO A 352 5.13 -8.63 -18.09
C PRO A 352 6.44 -8.67 -17.30
N ARG A 353 6.39 -8.29 -16.01
CA ARG A 353 7.60 -8.06 -15.18
C ARG A 353 7.67 -8.91 -13.92
N GLU A 354 6.64 -8.89 -13.07
CA GLU A 354 6.62 -9.64 -11.81
C GLU A 354 5.24 -10.23 -11.50
N CYS A 355 5.23 -11.33 -10.75
CA CYS A 355 4.03 -12.03 -10.33
C CYS A 355 4.13 -12.39 -8.84
N PHE A 356 3.18 -11.94 -8.03
CA PHE A 356 3.05 -12.33 -6.62
C PHE A 356 1.89 -13.28 -6.43
N VAL A 357 2.11 -14.32 -5.62
CA VAL A 357 1.15 -15.39 -5.40
C VAL A 357 0.97 -15.56 -3.90
N ILE A 358 -0.17 -15.10 -3.37
CA ILE A 358 -0.46 -15.08 -1.93
C ILE A 358 -1.70 -15.94 -1.66
N LEU A 359 -1.60 -16.89 -0.73
CA LEU A 359 -2.76 -17.58 -0.18
C LEU A 359 -3.34 -16.76 0.98
N GLY A 360 -4.66 -16.57 1.00
CA GLY A 360 -5.35 -15.65 1.92
C GLY A 360 -5.32 -16.02 3.40
N LYS A 361 -4.78 -17.18 3.78
CA LYS A 361 -4.47 -17.53 5.17
C LYS A 361 -2.96 -17.63 5.34
N PRO A 362 -2.33 -16.81 6.19
CA PRO A 362 -0.90 -16.87 6.42
C PRO A 362 -0.51 -18.15 7.19
N GLY A 363 0.66 -18.70 6.87
CA GLY A 363 1.21 -19.90 7.51
C GLY A 363 0.90 -21.21 6.78
N GLY A 364 1.72 -22.23 7.04
CA GLY A 364 1.58 -23.58 6.46
C GLY A 364 2.38 -23.80 5.17
N THR A 365 2.53 -25.08 4.80
CA THR A 365 3.35 -25.53 3.68
C THR A 365 2.90 -24.94 2.33
N ALA A 366 1.59 -24.89 2.09
CA ALA A 366 1.04 -24.35 0.84
C ALA A 366 1.33 -22.85 0.67
N ALA A 367 1.28 -22.06 1.76
CA ALA A 367 1.61 -20.64 1.72
C ALA A 367 3.10 -20.41 1.40
N ALA A 368 4.00 -21.17 2.03
CA ALA A 368 5.44 -21.08 1.75
C ALA A 368 5.79 -21.43 0.29
N PHE A 369 5.17 -22.48 -0.26
CA PHE A 369 5.36 -22.85 -1.67
C PHE A 369 4.71 -21.86 -2.64
N SER A 370 3.60 -21.21 -2.26
CA SER A 370 2.97 -20.15 -3.06
C SER A 370 3.88 -18.94 -3.20
N ASP A 371 4.48 -18.48 -2.10
CA ASP A 371 5.45 -17.39 -2.11
C ASP A 371 6.69 -17.75 -2.95
N ALA A 372 7.20 -18.98 -2.81
CA ALA A 372 8.31 -19.47 -3.61
C ALA A 372 7.96 -19.51 -5.11
N LEU A 373 6.76 -19.98 -5.46
CA LEU A 373 6.27 -20.03 -6.84
C LEU A 373 6.21 -18.63 -7.47
N GLY A 374 5.63 -17.63 -6.78
CA GLY A 374 5.58 -16.25 -7.28
C GLY A 374 6.96 -15.66 -7.53
N ARG A 375 7.93 -15.93 -6.64
CA ARG A 375 9.34 -15.51 -6.83
C ARG A 375 9.97 -16.15 -8.05
N MET A 376 9.74 -17.46 -8.27
CA MET A 376 10.28 -18.16 -9.44
C MET A 376 9.65 -17.68 -10.75
N ILE A 377 8.34 -17.40 -10.75
CA ILE A 377 7.64 -16.83 -11.91
C ILE A 377 8.20 -15.44 -12.23
N SER A 378 8.34 -14.57 -11.22
CA SER A 378 8.92 -13.23 -11.39
C SER A 378 10.35 -13.28 -11.94
N LEU A 379 11.16 -14.23 -11.44
CA LEU A 379 12.52 -14.46 -11.92
C LEU A 379 12.52 -14.91 -13.39
N ALA A 380 11.64 -15.83 -13.77
CA ALA A 380 11.51 -16.31 -15.14
C ALA A 380 11.10 -15.18 -16.10
N MET A 381 10.11 -14.36 -15.73
CA MET A 381 9.67 -13.20 -16.53
C MET A 381 10.78 -12.16 -16.69
N THR A 382 11.58 -11.96 -15.64
CA THR A 382 12.76 -11.07 -15.68
C THR A 382 13.81 -11.57 -16.68
N HIS A 383 13.89 -12.89 -16.91
CA HIS A 383 14.81 -13.52 -17.87
C HIS A 383 14.16 -13.81 -19.22
N GLY A 384 12.99 -13.23 -19.50
CA GLY A 384 12.35 -13.26 -20.82
C GLY A 384 11.35 -14.38 -21.04
N ALA A 385 10.97 -15.15 -20.02
CA ALA A 385 9.86 -16.09 -20.13
C ALA A 385 8.55 -15.33 -20.36
N SER A 386 7.85 -15.68 -21.44
CA SER A 386 6.54 -15.11 -21.74
C SER A 386 5.45 -15.67 -20.82
N PRO A 387 4.38 -14.92 -20.55
CA PRO A 387 3.21 -15.45 -19.85
C PRO A 387 2.64 -16.73 -20.46
N ALA A 388 2.69 -16.88 -21.78
CA ALA A 388 2.22 -18.08 -22.47
C ALA A 388 3.04 -19.33 -22.11
N GLU A 389 4.37 -19.22 -22.04
CA GLU A 389 5.25 -20.31 -21.61
C GLU A 389 5.00 -20.67 -20.15
N LEU A 390 4.80 -19.67 -19.28
CA LEU A 390 4.51 -19.89 -17.87
C LEU A 390 3.14 -20.57 -17.67
N VAL A 391 2.11 -20.13 -18.38
CA VAL A 391 0.80 -20.78 -18.40
C VAL A 391 0.92 -22.23 -18.86
N HIS A 392 1.68 -22.49 -19.93
CA HIS A 392 1.90 -23.84 -20.45
C HIS A 392 2.55 -24.76 -19.40
N GLN A 393 3.51 -24.26 -18.62
CA GLN A 393 4.18 -25.04 -17.58
C GLN A 393 3.32 -25.27 -16.32
N LEU A 394 2.48 -24.31 -15.96
CA LEU A 394 1.76 -24.32 -14.68
C LEU A 394 0.35 -24.93 -14.77
N ARG A 395 -0.29 -24.83 -15.93
CA ARG A 395 -1.66 -25.31 -16.14
C ARG A 395 -1.73 -26.82 -16.02
N GLY A 396 -2.77 -27.32 -15.36
CA GLY A 396 -3.00 -28.76 -15.22
C GLY A 396 -2.19 -29.43 -14.11
N ILE A 397 -1.28 -28.72 -13.42
CA ILE A 397 -0.65 -29.23 -12.21
C ILE A 397 -1.73 -29.46 -11.17
N GLN A 398 -1.80 -30.67 -10.62
CA GLN A 398 -2.84 -31.08 -9.69
C GLN A 398 -2.21 -31.52 -8.36
N ASP A 399 -2.86 -31.16 -7.26
CA ASP A 399 -2.57 -31.72 -5.94
C ASP A 399 -3.79 -32.45 -5.36
N GLY A 400 -3.69 -32.91 -4.10
CA GLY A 400 -4.75 -33.64 -3.42
C GLY A 400 -5.99 -32.82 -3.05
N HIS A 401 -6.02 -31.52 -3.34
CA HIS A 401 -7.06 -30.58 -2.90
C HIS A 401 -7.54 -29.69 -4.07
N PRO A 402 -8.20 -30.25 -5.11
CA PRO A 402 -8.82 -29.44 -6.16
C PRO A 402 -10.02 -28.67 -5.61
N ALA A 403 -10.29 -27.48 -6.17
CA ALA A 403 -11.48 -26.68 -5.87
C ALA A 403 -12.39 -26.55 -7.09
N GLY A 404 -13.67 -26.87 -6.90
CA GLY A 404 -14.69 -26.88 -7.95
C GLY A 404 -14.81 -28.23 -8.65
N VAL A 405 -15.71 -28.29 -9.63
CA VAL A 405 -16.01 -29.51 -10.42
C VAL A 405 -16.06 -29.18 -11.91
N GLY A 406 -15.73 -30.15 -12.75
CA GLY A 406 -15.78 -30.01 -14.20
C GLY A 406 -14.61 -29.19 -14.77
N PRO A 407 -14.73 -28.71 -16.02
CA PRO A 407 -13.62 -28.11 -16.77
C PRO A 407 -13.06 -26.83 -16.15
N ASN A 408 -13.82 -26.17 -15.29
CA ASN A 408 -13.41 -24.94 -14.61
C ASN A 408 -12.77 -25.18 -13.23
N ALA A 409 -12.67 -26.43 -12.76
CA ALA A 409 -12.08 -26.76 -11.46
C ALA A 409 -10.60 -26.35 -11.38
N THR A 410 -10.21 -25.69 -10.30
CA THR A 410 -8.81 -25.29 -10.05
C THR A 410 -8.09 -26.42 -9.33
N LEU A 411 -7.11 -26.99 -10.00
CA LEU A 411 -6.53 -28.27 -9.61
C LEU A 411 -5.45 -28.17 -8.52
N SER A 412 -4.82 -27.00 -8.42
CA SER A 412 -3.79 -26.70 -7.42
C SER A 412 -3.53 -25.18 -7.39
N VAL A 413 -2.59 -24.74 -6.55
CA VAL A 413 -2.07 -23.37 -6.58
C VAL A 413 -1.43 -23.00 -7.93
N PRO A 414 -0.46 -23.77 -8.48
CA PRO A 414 0.08 -23.51 -9.81
C PRO A 414 -0.97 -23.41 -10.91
N ASP A 415 -1.97 -24.30 -10.93
CA ASP A 415 -3.05 -24.25 -11.91
C ASP A 415 -3.91 -22.98 -11.75
N GLY A 416 -4.13 -22.55 -10.50
CA GLY A 416 -4.78 -21.27 -10.20
C GLY A 416 -4.00 -20.06 -10.73
N VAL A 417 -2.67 -20.07 -10.63
CA VAL A 417 -1.81 -19.03 -11.23
C VAL A 417 -1.92 -19.05 -12.75
N ALA A 418 -1.88 -20.23 -13.36
CA ALA A 418 -2.01 -20.37 -14.81
C ALA A 418 -3.35 -19.80 -15.32
N LYS A 419 -4.45 -20.06 -14.62
CA LYS A 419 -5.77 -19.49 -14.96
C LYS A 419 -5.78 -17.97 -14.86
N ALA A 420 -5.26 -17.41 -13.76
CA ALA A 420 -5.18 -15.97 -13.58
C ALA A 420 -4.35 -15.28 -14.69
N MET A 421 -3.20 -15.87 -15.05
CA MET A 421 -2.34 -15.37 -16.13
C MET A 421 -2.99 -15.53 -17.50
N SER A 422 -3.64 -16.65 -17.78
CA SER A 422 -4.33 -16.89 -19.06
C SER A 422 -5.41 -15.83 -19.30
N GLU A 423 -6.20 -15.55 -18.26
CA GLU A 423 -7.28 -14.57 -18.32
C GLU A 423 -6.74 -13.13 -18.39
N HIS A 424 -5.60 -12.83 -17.76
CA HIS A 424 -5.03 -11.47 -17.79
C HIS A 424 -4.36 -11.14 -19.12
N TYR A 425 -3.55 -12.06 -19.65
CA TYR A 425 -2.77 -11.87 -20.86
C TYR A 425 -3.47 -12.38 -22.13
N LEU A 426 -4.76 -12.72 -22.04
CA LEU A 426 -5.59 -13.19 -23.16
C LEU A 426 -4.95 -14.36 -23.93
N ILE A 427 -4.39 -15.31 -23.19
CA ILE A 427 -3.71 -16.47 -23.78
C ILE A 427 -4.78 -17.49 -24.18
N GLU A 428 -4.90 -17.72 -25.50
CA GLU A 428 -5.83 -18.71 -26.04
C GLU A 428 -5.43 -20.14 -25.65
N ASP A 429 -6.44 -20.97 -25.36
CA ASP A 429 -6.28 -22.37 -25.01
C ASP A 429 -5.81 -23.17 -26.23
N SER A 430 -4.50 -23.32 -26.40
CA SER A 430 -3.91 -24.13 -27.48
C SER A 430 -3.75 -25.62 -27.14
N LEU A 431 -4.21 -26.07 -25.96
CA LEU A 431 -4.16 -27.47 -25.58
C LEU A 431 -5.53 -28.14 -25.75
N PRO A 432 -5.61 -29.30 -26.44
CA PRO A 432 -6.85 -30.05 -26.55
C PRO A 432 -7.41 -30.36 -25.16
N ASP A 433 -8.73 -30.19 -25.01
CA ASP A 433 -9.43 -30.41 -23.76
C ASP A 433 -9.42 -31.91 -23.39
N THR A 434 -8.37 -32.38 -22.70
CA THR A 434 -8.24 -33.78 -22.25
C THR A 434 -9.13 -34.10 -21.04
N ARG A 435 -10.05 -33.19 -20.67
CA ARG A 435 -10.85 -33.23 -19.43
C ARG A 435 -12.03 -34.21 -19.46
N GLU A 436 -12.30 -34.88 -20.59
CA GLU A 436 -13.39 -35.88 -20.69
C GLU A 436 -12.92 -37.33 -20.53
N LEU A 437 -11.62 -37.61 -20.45
CA LEU A 437 -11.14 -38.99 -20.42
C LEU A 437 -10.95 -39.48 -18.97
N PRO A 438 -11.55 -40.63 -18.59
CA PRO A 438 -11.41 -41.17 -17.25
C PRO A 438 -9.93 -41.47 -16.95
N ILE A 439 -9.41 -40.85 -15.89
CA ILE A 439 -8.04 -41.07 -15.44
C ILE A 439 -7.95 -42.48 -14.85
N ILE A 440 -7.17 -43.34 -15.49
CA ILE A 440 -7.03 -44.77 -15.16
C ILE A 440 -5.80 -45.09 -14.29
N GLY A 441 -4.95 -44.09 -14.00
CA GLY A 441 -3.78 -44.26 -13.14
C GLY A 441 -2.81 -43.09 -13.24
N ALA A 442 -1.68 -43.18 -12.52
CA ALA A 442 -0.61 -42.18 -12.57
C ALA A 442 0.48 -42.60 -13.58
N CYS A 443 0.98 -41.65 -14.34
CA CYS A 443 2.06 -41.84 -15.30
C CYS A 443 3.35 -42.23 -14.58
N PRO A 444 4.04 -43.30 -14.99
CA PRO A 444 5.30 -43.69 -14.35
C PRO A 444 6.43 -42.67 -14.56
N ASP A 445 6.36 -41.85 -15.61
CA ASP A 445 7.43 -40.91 -15.97
C ASP A 445 7.25 -39.54 -15.29
N CYS A 446 6.02 -39.04 -15.18
CA CYS A 446 5.76 -37.69 -14.67
C CYS A 446 4.63 -37.60 -13.63
N ALA A 447 4.10 -38.74 -13.17
CA ALA A 447 3.01 -38.86 -12.19
C ALA A 447 1.66 -38.21 -12.57
N SER A 448 1.54 -37.62 -13.77
CA SER A 448 0.28 -37.06 -14.29
C SER A 448 -0.76 -38.14 -14.56
N GLY A 449 -2.03 -37.76 -14.71
CA GLY A 449 -3.12 -38.70 -15.01
C GLY A 449 -2.93 -39.40 -16.36
N LEU A 450 -3.05 -40.73 -16.37
CA LEU A 450 -3.10 -41.56 -17.57
C LEU A 450 -4.54 -41.72 -18.05
N THR A 451 -4.75 -41.62 -19.35
CA THR A 451 -6.04 -41.86 -20.02
C THR A 451 -5.93 -43.10 -20.90
N ARG A 452 -7.07 -43.70 -21.25
CA ARG A 452 -7.12 -44.84 -22.18
C ARG A 452 -7.67 -44.38 -23.53
N GLN A 453 -6.86 -44.50 -24.58
CA GLN A 453 -7.24 -44.12 -25.94
C GLN A 453 -6.77 -45.20 -26.92
N GLU A 454 -7.68 -45.70 -27.75
CA GLU A 454 -7.38 -46.66 -28.83
C GLU A 454 -6.60 -47.92 -28.39
N GLY A 455 -6.87 -48.43 -27.18
CA GLY A 455 -6.18 -49.61 -26.65
C GLY A 455 -4.82 -49.32 -26.00
N CYS A 456 -4.38 -48.06 -26.00
CA CYS A 456 -3.18 -47.60 -25.34
C CYS A 456 -3.49 -46.78 -24.08
N VAL A 457 -2.60 -46.86 -23.11
CA VAL A 457 -2.57 -45.98 -21.94
C VAL A 457 -1.65 -44.82 -22.28
N VAL A 458 -2.16 -43.58 -22.26
CA VAL A 458 -1.46 -42.39 -22.74
C VAL A 458 -1.39 -41.33 -21.64
N CYS A 459 -0.24 -40.67 -21.51
CA CYS A 459 -0.06 -39.48 -20.70
C CYS A 459 0.01 -38.25 -21.61
N HIS A 460 -1.00 -37.39 -21.55
CA HIS A 460 -1.03 -36.17 -22.36
C HIS A 460 -0.04 -35.10 -21.88
N SER A 461 0.42 -35.18 -20.63
CA SER A 461 1.38 -34.22 -20.07
C SER A 461 2.82 -34.40 -20.57
N CYS A 462 3.27 -35.64 -20.82
CA CYS A 462 4.67 -35.92 -21.19
C CYS A 462 4.84 -36.81 -22.43
N GLY A 463 3.72 -37.22 -23.06
CA GLY A 463 3.74 -38.06 -24.27
C GLY A 463 3.98 -39.55 -24.03
N TYR A 464 4.04 -40.00 -22.77
CA TYR A 464 4.16 -41.43 -22.44
C TYR A 464 3.00 -42.23 -23.06
N SER A 465 3.29 -43.34 -23.74
CA SER A 465 2.26 -44.26 -24.23
C SER A 465 2.66 -45.72 -24.02
N LYS A 466 1.69 -46.54 -23.60
CA LYS A 466 1.85 -47.98 -23.44
C LYS A 466 0.62 -48.71 -23.96
N CYS A 467 0.77 -49.34 -25.12
CA CYS A 467 -0.28 -50.15 -25.72
C CYS A 467 -0.26 -51.57 -25.15
N SER A 468 -1.44 -52.14 -24.93
CA SER A 468 -1.61 -53.55 -24.52
C SER A 468 -1.60 -54.49 -25.70
#